data_AF-A0A7W9KCI2-F1
#
_entry.id   AF-A0A7W9KCI2-F1
#
_cell.length_a   1.000
_cell.length_b   1.000
_cell.length_c   1.000
_cell.angle_alpha   90.00
_cell.angle_beta   90.00
_cell.angle_gamma   90.00
#
_symmetry.space_group_name_H-M   'P 1'
#
loop_
_entity.id
_entity.type
_entity.pdbx_description
1 polymer ?
#
loop_
_entity_poly.entity_id
_entity_poly.type
_entity_poly.pdbx_seq_one_letter_code
_entity_poly.pdbx_strand_id
1 'polypeptide(L)'
;MVALRAWYDPDNDDEPIIVGTTADVDTFLDRLQADRAAMQVPPLMQLSRRDAEGWAVLHIGVNTDRGVLAHTDATGSFVTTNGTATDQPLTYDYMGHVREVPGNAEVPLDDVRRAVHEFVITNGARPTSVEWQPDEV
;
A
#
# COMPACT_ATOMS: atom_id res chain seq x y z
N MET A 1 21.25 -2.72 -6.50
CA MET A 1 20.25 -2.14 -5.58
C MET A 1 19.14 -1.59 -6.45
N VAL A 2 17.92 -2.13 -6.33
CA VAL A 2 16.75 -1.60 -7.02
C VAL A 2 16.12 -0.55 -6.11
N ALA A 3 15.82 0.60 -6.67
CA ALA A 3 15.18 1.72 -6.01
C ALA A 3 13.68 1.62 -6.24
N LEU A 4 12.91 1.34 -5.17
CA LEU A 4 11.45 1.40 -5.24
C LEU A 4 11.02 2.86 -5.18
N ARG A 5 10.03 3.22 -5.98
CA ARG A 5 9.55 4.60 -6.11
C ARG A 5 8.22 4.74 -5.37
N ALA A 6 8.24 5.43 -4.24
CA ALA A 6 7.06 5.79 -3.47
C ALA A 6 6.49 7.12 -3.97
N TRP A 7 5.21 7.11 -4.30
CA TRP A 7 4.41 8.26 -4.73
C TRP A 7 3.37 8.53 -3.64
N TYR A 8 3.45 9.72 -3.04
CA TYR A 8 2.66 10.05 -1.84
C TYR A 8 2.14 11.50 -1.79
N ASP A 9 2.40 12.37 -2.77
CA ASP A 9 2.17 13.81 -2.60
C ASP A 9 1.28 14.40 -3.72
N PRO A 10 0.16 15.09 -3.39
CA PRO A 10 -0.62 15.85 -4.36
C PRO A 10 0.01 17.21 -4.75
N ASP A 11 0.98 17.72 -3.98
CA ASP A 11 1.72 18.96 -4.22
C ASP A 11 3.14 18.73 -4.79
N ASN A 12 3.71 17.53 -4.62
CA ASN A 12 5.01 17.11 -5.21
C ASN A 12 4.84 15.93 -6.19
N ASP A 13 4.20 16.20 -7.33
CA ASP A 13 4.03 15.23 -8.43
C ASP A 13 5.33 14.93 -9.20
N ASP A 14 6.42 15.68 -8.97
CA ASP A 14 7.62 15.65 -9.83
C ASP A 14 8.74 14.69 -9.36
N GLU A 15 8.82 14.32 -8.07
CA GLU A 15 9.92 13.47 -7.56
C GLU A 15 9.44 12.28 -6.72
N PRO A 16 9.56 11.03 -7.22
CA PRO A 16 9.26 9.85 -6.44
C PRO A 16 10.27 9.66 -5.32
N ILE A 17 9.78 9.32 -4.14
CA ILE A 17 10.66 9.06 -3.01
C ILE A 17 11.28 7.67 -3.17
N ILE A 18 12.61 7.63 -3.16
CA ILE A 18 13.34 6.38 -3.35
C ILE A 18 13.42 5.63 -2.03
N VAL A 19 12.72 4.50 -1.97
CA VAL A 19 12.74 3.56 -0.84
C VAL A 19 13.72 2.44 -1.18
N GLY A 20 14.83 2.38 -0.44
CA GLY A 20 15.87 1.38 -0.64
C GLY A 20 16.02 0.40 0.52
N THR A 21 15.48 0.73 1.69
CA THR A 21 15.60 -0.08 2.91
C THR A 21 14.28 -0.19 3.65
N THR A 22 14.16 -1.19 4.53
CA THR A 22 13.00 -1.32 5.41
C THR A 22 12.90 -0.16 6.40
N ALA A 23 14.02 0.44 6.82
CA ALA A 23 14.01 1.62 7.69
C ALA A 23 13.37 2.85 7.01
N ASP A 24 13.57 2.99 5.69
CA ASP A 24 12.87 4.02 4.90
C ASP A 24 11.36 3.74 4.92
N VAL A 25 10.94 2.48 4.69
CA VAL A 25 9.52 2.09 4.76
C VAL A 25 8.90 2.42 6.11
N ASP A 26 9.55 2.05 7.20
CA ASP A 26 9.08 2.34 8.57
C ASP A 26 8.87 3.85 8.74
N THR A 27 9.86 4.65 8.36
CA THR A 27 9.78 6.12 8.41
C THR A 27 8.61 6.66 7.58
N PHE A 28 8.35 6.06 6.40
CA PHE A 28 7.22 6.41 5.54
C PHE A 28 5.86 6.07 6.14
N LEU A 29 5.72 4.87 6.71
CA LEU A 29 4.48 4.42 7.34
C LEU A 29 4.15 5.25 8.59
N ASP A 30 5.16 5.56 9.40
CA ASP A 30 5.00 6.43 10.57
C ASP A 30 4.56 7.85 10.16
N ARG A 31 5.09 8.38 9.04
CA ARG A 31 4.63 9.66 8.47
C ARG A 31 3.19 9.59 7.97
N LEU A 32 2.83 8.55 7.22
CA LEU A 32 1.46 8.29 6.75
C LEU A 32 0.45 8.24 7.90
N GLN A 33 0.82 7.57 8.99
CA GLN A 33 -0.03 7.45 10.17
C GLN A 33 -0.18 8.80 10.89
N ALA A 34 0.88 9.62 10.94
CA ALA A 34 0.80 10.98 11.47
C ALA A 34 -0.06 11.90 10.59
N ASP A 35 0.09 11.83 9.26
CA ASP A 35 -0.71 12.62 8.31
C ASP A 35 -2.19 12.20 8.36
N ARG A 36 -2.47 10.90 8.51
CA ARG A 36 -3.83 10.40 8.74
C ARG A 36 -4.50 11.09 9.93
N ALA A 37 -3.78 11.35 11.02
CA ALA A 37 -4.37 12.03 12.17
C ALA A 37 -4.87 13.45 11.84
N ALA A 38 -4.38 14.06 10.76
CA ALA A 38 -4.81 15.36 10.24
C ALA A 38 -5.83 15.28 9.09
N MET A 39 -6.03 14.09 8.49
CA MET A 39 -6.91 13.88 7.33
C MET A 39 -8.24 13.21 7.72
N GLN A 40 -9.34 13.62 7.06
CA GLN A 40 -10.66 13.00 7.27
C GLN A 40 -10.76 11.60 6.64
N VAL A 41 -10.09 11.40 5.51
CA VAL A 41 -10.10 10.15 4.75
C VAL A 41 -8.70 9.53 4.82
N PRO A 42 -8.57 8.20 4.99
CA PRO A 42 -7.29 7.51 4.97
C PRO A 42 -6.42 7.84 3.76
N PRO A 43 -5.15 8.28 3.92
CA PRO A 43 -4.26 8.43 2.79
C PRO A 43 -3.88 7.08 2.19
N LEU A 44 -3.73 7.06 0.87
CA LEU A 44 -3.27 5.92 0.08
C LEU A 44 -1.98 6.29 -0.67
N MET A 45 -0.93 5.51 -0.43
CA MET A 45 0.38 5.66 -1.08
C MET A 45 0.54 4.64 -2.19
N GLN A 46 1.31 4.95 -3.23
CA GLN A 46 1.68 3.99 -4.26
C GLN A 46 3.19 3.73 -4.25
N LEU A 47 3.60 2.48 -4.09
CA LEU A 47 4.98 2.04 -4.21
C LEU A 47 5.13 1.27 -5.53
N SER A 48 5.92 1.81 -6.46
CA SER A 48 6.13 1.21 -7.77
C SER A 48 7.55 0.65 -7.90
N ARG A 49 7.62 -0.58 -8.41
CA ARG A 49 8.82 -1.24 -8.91
C ARG A 49 8.76 -1.26 -10.43
N ARG A 50 9.85 -0.85 -11.08
CA ARG A 50 10.03 -0.99 -12.53
C ARG A 50 11.49 -1.31 -12.83
N ASP A 51 11.74 -2.54 -13.28
CA ASP A 51 13.06 -3.06 -13.59
C ASP A 51 13.03 -3.99 -14.82
N ALA A 52 14.12 -4.71 -15.07
CA ALA A 52 14.24 -5.62 -16.21
C ALA A 52 13.38 -6.89 -16.07
N GLU A 53 13.00 -7.28 -14.84
CA GLU A 53 12.12 -8.41 -14.53
C GLU A 53 10.65 -8.05 -14.70
N GLY A 54 10.31 -6.75 -14.71
CA GLY A 54 9.00 -6.25 -15.08
C GLY A 54 8.57 -5.03 -14.27
N TRP A 55 7.28 -4.98 -13.94
CA TRP A 55 6.72 -3.93 -13.10
C TRP A 55 5.82 -4.56 -12.04
N ALA A 56 5.81 -3.96 -10.86
CA ALA A 56 4.88 -4.29 -9.77
C ALA A 56 4.53 -3.00 -9.05
N VAL A 57 3.29 -2.86 -8.62
CA VAL A 57 2.79 -1.69 -7.90
C VAL A 57 2.11 -2.18 -6.64
N LEU A 58 2.48 -1.60 -5.50
CA LEU A 58 1.89 -1.84 -4.21
C LEU A 58 1.28 -0.54 -3.70
N HIS A 59 -0.05 -0.47 -3.70
CA HIS A 59 -0.78 0.58 -3.02
C HIS A 59 -0.91 0.26 -1.53
N ILE A 60 -0.69 1.26 -0.69
CA ILE A 60 -0.63 1.14 0.76
C ILE A 60 -1.53 2.21 1.37
N GLY A 61 -2.70 1.81 1.83
CA GLY A 61 -3.61 2.65 2.59
C GLY A 61 -3.35 2.50 4.08
N VAL A 62 -3.23 3.63 4.80
CA VAL A 62 -3.00 3.63 6.26
C VAL A 62 -4.16 4.27 7.01
N ASN A 63 -4.68 3.53 7.98
CA ASN A 63 -5.69 3.95 8.94
C ASN A 63 -5.11 3.97 10.36
N THR A 64 -5.92 4.31 11.37
CA THR A 64 -5.47 4.54 12.75
C THR A 64 -4.59 3.40 13.29
N ASP A 65 -5.11 2.17 13.26
CA ASP A 65 -4.46 0.94 13.72
C ASP A 65 -4.48 -0.19 12.67
N ARG A 66 -4.99 0.12 11.48
CA ARG A 66 -5.18 -0.83 10.38
C ARG A 66 -4.75 -0.22 9.05
N GLY A 67 -4.69 -1.02 8.00
CA GLY A 67 -4.44 -0.54 6.66
C GLY A 67 -4.85 -1.55 5.60
N VAL A 68 -4.74 -1.14 4.35
CA VAL A 68 -5.06 -1.96 3.17
C VAL A 68 -3.86 -1.98 2.23
N LEU A 69 -3.60 -3.13 1.62
CA LEU A 69 -2.62 -3.25 0.56
C LEU A 69 -3.30 -3.70 -0.72
N ALA A 70 -2.97 -3.07 -1.84
CA ALA A 70 -3.36 -3.56 -3.16
C ALA A 70 -2.12 -3.73 -4.03
N HIS A 71 -1.82 -4.98 -4.37
CA HIS A 71 -0.71 -5.37 -5.21
C HIS A 71 -1.19 -5.62 -6.64
N THR A 72 -0.58 -4.93 -7.60
CA THR A 72 -0.84 -5.10 -9.02
C THR A 72 0.45 -5.41 -9.76
N ASP A 73 0.43 -6.46 -10.56
CA ASP A 73 1.52 -6.83 -11.46
C ASP A 73 0.97 -7.33 -12.81
N ALA A 74 1.84 -7.93 -13.61
CA ALA A 74 1.47 -8.52 -14.90
C ALA A 74 0.49 -9.72 -14.79
N THR A 75 0.32 -10.32 -13.61
CA THR A 75 -0.58 -11.46 -13.36
C THR A 75 -1.98 -11.03 -12.94
N GLY A 76 -2.14 -9.82 -12.41
CA GLY A 76 -3.43 -9.26 -12.02
C GLY A 76 -3.34 -8.25 -10.88
N SER A 77 -4.51 -7.84 -10.40
CA SER A 77 -4.67 -6.99 -9.21
C SER A 77 -5.20 -7.83 -8.06
N PHE A 78 -4.57 -7.65 -6.90
CA PHE A 78 -4.93 -8.33 -5.66
C PHE A 78 -4.99 -7.32 -4.54
N VAL A 79 -5.98 -7.44 -3.67
CA VAL A 79 -6.11 -6.63 -2.47
C VAL A 79 -5.99 -7.53 -1.23
N THR A 80 -5.52 -7.00 -0.11
CA THR A 80 -5.50 -7.74 1.15
C THR A 80 -6.91 -8.17 1.55
N THR A 81 -6.98 -9.20 2.38
CA THR A 81 -8.23 -9.60 3.03
C THR A 81 -7.94 -10.03 4.45
N ASN A 82 -8.86 -9.70 5.36
CA ASN A 82 -8.85 -10.16 6.75
C ASN A 82 -9.68 -11.44 6.93
N GLY A 83 -10.14 -12.06 5.84
CA GLY A 83 -10.91 -13.31 5.84
C GLY A 83 -12.33 -13.18 6.38
N THR A 84 -12.78 -11.97 6.75
CA THR A 84 -14.15 -11.73 7.20
C THR A 84 -15.05 -11.39 6.02
N ALA A 85 -16.33 -11.76 6.09
CA ALA A 85 -17.33 -11.21 5.19
C ALA A 85 -17.80 -9.88 5.78
N THR A 86 -17.31 -8.77 5.23
CA THR A 86 -17.75 -7.43 5.61
C THR A 86 -18.47 -6.79 4.43
N ASP A 87 -19.72 -6.38 4.64
CA ASP A 87 -20.60 -5.81 3.60
C ASP A 87 -20.37 -4.30 3.36
N GLN A 88 -19.68 -3.60 4.27
CA GLN A 88 -19.47 -2.15 4.13
C GLN A 88 -18.12 -1.85 3.47
N PRO A 89 -18.09 -1.22 2.27
CA PRO A 89 -16.85 -0.77 1.68
C PRO A 89 -16.20 0.32 2.53
N LEU A 90 -14.87 0.33 2.55
CA LEU A 90 -14.07 1.39 3.17
C LEU A 90 -13.65 2.38 2.09
N THR A 91 -13.46 3.64 2.48
CA THR A 91 -13.01 4.69 1.57
C THR A 91 -11.60 5.13 1.93
N TYR A 92 -10.72 5.16 0.95
CA TYR A 92 -9.34 5.64 1.03
C TYR A 92 -9.16 6.78 0.03
N ASP A 93 -8.44 7.83 0.41
CA ASP A 93 -8.11 8.95 -0.47
C ASP A 93 -6.75 8.71 -1.12
N TYR A 94 -6.77 8.61 -2.44
CA TYR A 94 -5.56 8.55 -3.26
C TYR A 94 -5.39 9.87 -3.99
N MET A 95 -4.46 10.72 -3.54
CA MET A 95 -4.15 12.01 -4.18
C MET A 95 -5.39 12.89 -4.41
N GLY A 96 -6.32 12.94 -3.45
CA GLY A 96 -7.59 13.68 -3.55
C GLY A 96 -8.71 12.93 -4.28
N HIS A 97 -8.48 11.69 -4.71
CA HIS A 97 -9.49 10.82 -5.30
C HIS A 97 -9.89 9.71 -4.33
N VAL A 98 -11.15 9.75 -3.90
CA VAL A 98 -11.73 8.70 -3.06
C VAL A 98 -11.84 7.39 -3.84
N ARG A 99 -11.21 6.35 -3.30
CA ARG A 99 -11.25 4.96 -3.72
C ARG A 99 -12.04 4.16 -2.72
N GLU A 100 -13.02 3.41 -3.20
CA GLU A 100 -13.71 2.40 -2.42
C GLU A 100 -12.91 1.10 -2.46
N VAL A 101 -12.71 0.49 -1.30
CA VAL A 101 -12.10 -0.83 -1.15
C VAL A 101 -13.04 -1.73 -0.35
N PRO A 102 -12.99 -3.06 -0.54
CA PRO A 102 -13.80 -3.97 0.24
C PRO A 102 -13.57 -3.80 1.76
N GLY A 103 -14.62 -3.86 2.57
CA GLY A 103 -14.48 -3.71 4.03
C GLY A 103 -13.66 -4.80 4.70
N ASN A 104 -13.60 -5.96 4.05
CA ASN A 104 -12.75 -7.05 4.49
C ASN A 104 -11.29 -6.87 4.08
N ALA A 105 -10.94 -5.82 3.34
CA ALA A 105 -9.58 -5.62 2.87
C ALA A 105 -8.62 -5.09 3.94
N GLU A 106 -9.17 -4.57 5.04
CA GLU A 106 -8.40 -3.92 6.08
C GLU A 106 -7.79 -4.92 7.07
N VAL A 107 -6.46 -4.93 7.12
CA VAL A 107 -5.63 -5.79 7.99
C VAL A 107 -4.93 -4.95 9.05
N PRO A 108 -4.45 -5.54 10.16
CA PRO A 108 -3.67 -4.83 11.17
C PRO A 108 -2.46 -4.10 10.58
N LEU A 109 -2.14 -2.90 11.08
CA LEU A 109 -1.03 -2.11 10.56
C LEU A 109 0.33 -2.80 10.72
N ASP A 110 0.49 -3.64 11.75
CA ASP A 110 1.67 -4.50 11.90
C ASP A 110 1.85 -5.46 10.71
N ASP A 111 0.77 -6.04 10.22
CA ASP A 111 0.80 -6.94 9.06
C ASP A 111 1.09 -6.16 7.77
N VAL A 112 0.53 -4.94 7.65
CA VAL A 112 0.87 -4.01 6.55
C VAL A 112 2.37 -3.73 6.55
N ARG A 113 2.94 -3.34 7.69
CA ARG A 113 4.38 -3.04 7.83
C ARG A 113 5.24 -4.24 7.43
N ARG A 114 4.90 -5.44 7.91
CA ARG A 114 5.60 -6.67 7.53
C ARG A 114 5.50 -6.97 6.04
N ALA A 115 4.33 -6.80 5.44
CA ALA A 115 4.13 -7.04 4.03
C ALA A 115 4.89 -6.05 3.15
N VAL A 116 4.92 -4.75 3.50
CA VAL A 116 5.72 -3.78 2.75
C VAL A 116 7.21 -4.08 2.90
N HIS A 117 7.68 -4.50 4.08
CA HIS A 117 9.08 -4.95 4.25
C HIS A 117 9.42 -6.14 3.35
N GLU A 118 8.54 -7.14 3.29
CA GLU A 118 8.71 -8.26 2.36
C GLU A 118 8.75 -7.79 0.91
N PHE A 119 7.88 -6.87 0.50
CA PHE A 119 7.90 -6.31 -0.85
C PHE A 119 9.24 -5.64 -1.15
N VAL A 120 9.83 -4.89 -0.21
CA VAL A 120 11.16 -4.30 -0.40
C VAL A 120 12.26 -5.35 -0.46
N ILE A 121 12.25 -6.32 0.45
CA ILE A 121 13.26 -7.39 0.55
C ILE A 121 13.23 -8.31 -0.68
N THR A 122 12.04 -8.64 -1.16
CA THR A 122 11.81 -9.53 -2.31
C THR A 122 11.90 -8.80 -3.64
N ASN A 123 12.26 -7.51 -3.63
CA ASN A 123 12.28 -6.66 -4.80
C ASN A 123 10.95 -6.72 -5.57
N GLY A 124 9.83 -6.47 -4.91
CA GLY A 124 8.50 -6.34 -5.47
C GLY A 124 7.76 -7.63 -5.78
N ALA A 125 8.06 -8.73 -5.08
CA ALA A 125 7.20 -9.90 -5.09
C ALA A 125 5.98 -9.66 -4.17
N ARG A 126 4.87 -10.33 -4.47
CA ARG A 126 3.66 -10.28 -3.64
C ARG A 126 3.97 -10.83 -2.23
N PRO A 127 3.79 -10.02 -1.17
CA PRO A 127 4.06 -10.43 0.21
C PRO A 127 3.25 -11.67 0.63
N THR A 128 3.82 -12.53 1.47
CA THR A 128 3.13 -13.72 2.01
C THR A 128 2.71 -13.57 3.46
N SER A 129 3.15 -12.50 4.14
CA SER A 129 2.68 -12.15 5.50
C SER A 129 1.18 -11.82 5.59
N VAL A 130 0.51 -11.53 4.47
CA VAL A 130 -0.92 -11.18 4.42
C VAL A 130 -1.67 -12.07 3.44
N GLU A 131 -2.97 -12.25 3.69
CA GLU A 131 -3.85 -12.92 2.75
C GLU A 131 -4.31 -11.95 1.65
N TRP A 132 -4.43 -12.46 0.43
CA TRP A 132 -4.82 -11.71 -0.75
C TRP A 132 -6.08 -12.29 -1.36
N GLN A 133 -6.96 -11.42 -1.83
CA GLN A 133 -8.10 -11.75 -2.66
C GLN A 133 -7.95 -11.05 -4.02
N PRO A 134 -8.45 -11.64 -5.12
CA PRO A 134 -8.49 -10.95 -6.41
C PRO A 134 -9.31 -9.67 -6.27
N ASP A 135 -8.79 -8.58 -6.83
CA ASP A 135 -9.51 -7.31 -6.94
C ASP A 135 -10.49 -7.43 -8.11
N GLU A 136 -11.67 -8.01 -7.86
CA GLU A 136 -12.78 -8.07 -8.82
C GLU A 136 -13.44 -6.69 -8.90
N VAL A 137 -12.82 -5.78 -9.67
CA VAL A 137 -13.44 -4.51 -10.10
C VAL A 137 -14.40 -4.69 -11.26
#